data_AF-A0A8J6AZ51-F1
#
_entry.id   AF-A0A8J6AZ51-F1
#
_cell.length_a   1.000
_cell.length_b   1.000
_cell.length_c   1.000
_cell.angle_alpha   90.00
_cell.angle_beta   90.00
_cell.angle_gamma   90.00
#
_symmetry.space_group_name_H-M   'P 1'
#
loop_
_entity.id
_entity.type
_entity.pdbx_description
1 polymer ?
#
loop_
_entity_poly.entity_id
_entity_poly.type
_entity_poly.pdbx_seq_one_letter_code
_entity_poly.pdbx_strand_id
1 'polypeptide(L)'
;METFPPCSRDTLPVAPSPLTKTEPLPINFCCSIADFEKISQGAYVDGVWGMFVENDTLYMVRSRTGFTVYEIPFVRENDVVKPANAVVNRDPQQYKEDDIAYDAALAAFIIAVIMLQRDEAFPLHERVAKSNPPPKVVLMIQGRSAGTCVEKYYSWPKK
;
A
#
# COMPACT_ATOMS: atom_id res chain seq x y z
N MET A 1 -17.48 -8.80 12.84
CA MET A 1 -16.68 -8.08 11.83
C MET A 1 -15.50 -7.49 12.57
N GLU A 2 -14.35 -8.16 12.56
CA GLU A 2 -13.14 -7.59 13.17
C GLU A 2 -12.40 -6.82 12.09
N THR A 3 -12.41 -5.51 12.23
CA THR A 3 -11.65 -4.60 11.39
C THR A 3 -10.16 -4.75 11.71
N PHE A 4 -9.26 -4.49 10.74
CA PHE A 4 -7.88 -4.19 11.11
C PHE A 4 -7.94 -3.09 12.17
N PRO A 5 -7.17 -3.19 13.26
CA PRO A 5 -7.22 -2.16 14.29
C PRO A 5 -6.91 -0.82 13.59
N PRO A 6 -7.71 0.23 13.87
CA PRO A 6 -7.45 1.52 13.27
C PRO A 6 -6.01 1.93 13.58
N CYS A 7 -5.28 2.31 12.53
CA CYS A 7 -3.86 2.61 12.61
C CYS A 7 -3.66 4.10 12.40
N SER A 8 -3.05 4.73 13.39
CA SER A 8 -2.59 6.12 13.39
C SER A 8 -1.07 6.17 13.55
N ARG A 9 -0.50 7.35 13.32
CA ARG A 9 0.93 7.61 13.52
C ARG A 9 1.44 7.14 14.88
N ASP A 10 0.69 7.43 15.93
CA ASP A 10 1.10 7.18 17.34
C ASP A 10 0.93 5.72 17.77
N THR A 11 0.10 4.96 17.04
CA THR A 11 -0.13 3.53 17.31
C THR A 11 0.85 2.61 16.61
N LEU A 12 1.70 3.15 15.72
CA LEU A 12 2.71 2.35 15.03
C LEU A 12 3.81 1.89 16.01
N PRO A 13 4.26 0.63 15.94
CA PRO A 13 5.36 0.15 16.79
C PRO A 13 6.68 0.88 16.57
N VAL A 14 6.87 1.44 15.37
CA VAL A 14 8.05 2.21 14.99
C VAL A 14 7.59 3.54 14.41
N ALA A 15 8.13 4.64 14.94
CA ALA A 15 7.79 5.97 14.48
C ALA A 15 8.18 6.17 13.00
N PRO A 16 7.32 6.80 12.18
CA PRO A 16 7.62 7.02 10.78
C PRO A 16 8.72 8.05 10.58
N SER A 17 9.73 7.71 9.77
CA SER A 17 10.75 8.67 9.35
C SER A 17 10.22 9.59 8.26
N PRO A 18 10.57 10.89 8.27
CA PRO A 18 10.19 11.79 7.19
C PRO A 18 10.88 11.40 5.88
N LEU A 19 10.24 11.67 4.75
CA LEU A 19 10.87 11.56 3.44
C LEU A 19 11.90 12.69 3.25
N THR A 20 13.16 12.32 3.00
CA THR A 20 14.26 13.28 2.77
C THR A 20 14.61 13.41 1.29
N LYS A 21 14.41 12.35 0.52
CA LYS A 21 14.62 12.30 -0.93
C LYS A 21 13.38 11.70 -1.57
N THR A 22 12.76 12.45 -2.46
CA THR A 22 11.48 12.06 -3.06
C THR A 22 11.47 12.22 -4.56
N GLU A 23 10.60 11.46 -5.19
CA GLU A 23 10.23 11.60 -6.59
C GLU A 23 8.69 11.61 -6.70
N PRO A 24 8.10 12.37 -7.64
CA PRO A 24 6.65 12.34 -7.89
C PRO A 24 6.16 10.94 -8.27
N LEU A 25 5.10 10.49 -7.63
CA LEU A 25 4.48 9.18 -7.85
C LEU A 25 3.21 9.33 -8.72
N PRO A 26 3.21 8.88 -9.98
CA PRO A 26 2.05 8.97 -10.87
C PRO A 26 1.03 7.86 -10.57
N ILE A 27 0.46 7.89 -9.37
CA ILE A 27 -0.54 6.90 -8.94
C ILE A 27 -1.92 7.21 -9.56
N ASN A 28 -2.43 6.27 -10.33
CA ASN A 28 -3.77 6.34 -10.91
C ASN A 28 -4.75 5.53 -10.05
N PHE A 29 -5.32 6.19 -9.05
CA PHE A 29 -6.30 5.60 -8.15
C PHE A 29 -7.45 6.58 -7.91
N CYS A 30 -8.68 6.10 -7.82
CA CYS A 30 -9.85 6.90 -7.44
C CYS A 30 -10.76 6.03 -6.56
N CYS A 31 -11.38 6.64 -5.56
CA CYS A 31 -12.34 5.95 -4.71
C CYS A 31 -13.54 6.83 -4.36
N SER A 32 -14.60 6.19 -3.87
CA SER A 32 -15.74 6.91 -3.31
C SER A 32 -15.38 7.50 -1.94
N ILE A 33 -16.18 8.46 -1.47
CA ILE A 33 -16.04 9.01 -0.11
C ILE A 33 -16.10 7.87 0.95
N ALA A 34 -17.03 6.93 0.79
CA ALA A 34 -17.18 5.79 1.70
C ALA A 34 -15.96 4.84 1.71
N ASP A 35 -15.27 4.71 0.57
CA ASP A 35 -14.02 3.96 0.52
C ASP A 35 -12.87 4.75 1.14
N PHE A 36 -12.83 6.07 0.97
CA PHE A 36 -11.86 6.91 1.65
C PHE A 36 -12.03 6.86 3.18
N GLU A 37 -13.25 6.80 3.69
CA GLU A 37 -13.51 6.58 5.13
C GLU A 37 -12.87 5.28 5.63
N LYS A 38 -12.93 4.19 4.84
CA LYS A 38 -12.23 2.93 5.18
C LYS A 38 -10.71 3.11 5.13
N ILE A 39 -10.20 3.82 4.13
CA ILE A 39 -8.76 4.13 4.02
C ILE A 39 -8.30 4.94 5.23
N SER A 40 -9.11 5.89 5.69
CA SER A 40 -8.78 6.75 6.85
C SER A 40 -8.70 6.03 8.18
N GLN A 41 -9.27 4.81 8.28
CA GLN A 41 -9.07 3.96 9.45
C GLN A 41 -7.63 3.43 9.53
N GLY A 42 -6.87 3.49 8.43
CA GLY A 42 -5.53 2.92 8.37
C GLY A 42 -5.54 1.38 8.42
N ALA A 43 -4.36 0.79 8.33
CA ALA A 43 -4.16 -0.64 8.47
C ALA A 43 -2.73 -0.93 8.92
N TYR A 44 -2.54 -2.02 9.65
CA TYR A 44 -1.23 -2.51 10.06
C TYR A 44 -1.08 -3.98 9.67
N VAL A 45 -0.01 -4.28 8.94
CA VAL A 45 0.39 -5.63 8.54
C VAL A 45 1.79 -5.87 9.07
N ASP A 46 1.88 -6.72 10.09
CA ASP A 46 3.12 -6.97 10.80
C ASP A 46 4.22 -7.46 9.85
N GLY A 47 5.42 -6.89 10.00
CA GLY A 47 6.56 -7.19 9.14
C GLY A 47 6.49 -6.67 7.70
N VAL A 48 5.35 -6.14 7.23
CA VAL A 48 5.17 -5.67 5.85
C VAL A 48 4.91 -4.15 5.77
N TRP A 49 3.76 -3.67 6.26
CA TRP A 49 3.30 -2.29 6.05
C TRP A 49 2.56 -1.73 7.26
N GLY A 50 2.81 -0.47 7.60
CA GLY A 50 1.91 0.37 8.37
C GLY A 50 1.31 1.42 7.44
N MET A 51 0.00 1.66 7.56
CA MET A 51 -0.74 2.62 6.74
C MET A 51 -1.61 3.46 7.65
N PHE A 52 -1.48 4.78 7.58
CA PHE A 52 -2.31 5.70 8.36
C PHE A 52 -2.60 6.96 7.56
N VAL A 53 -3.72 7.61 7.87
CA VAL A 53 -4.09 8.89 7.27
C VAL A 53 -3.94 10.01 8.29
N GLU A 54 -3.28 11.09 7.88
CA GLU A 54 -3.14 12.33 8.65
C GLU A 54 -3.36 13.51 7.70
N ASN A 55 -4.25 14.44 8.05
CA ASN A 55 -4.60 15.61 7.21
C ASN A 55 -4.92 15.25 5.75
N ASP A 56 -5.80 14.28 5.54
CA ASP A 56 -6.18 13.74 4.22
C ASP A 56 -5.00 13.17 3.40
N THR A 57 -3.86 12.90 4.03
CA THR A 57 -2.68 12.28 3.40
C THR A 57 -2.48 10.87 3.95
N LEU A 58 -2.41 9.89 3.04
CA LEU A 58 -2.07 8.52 3.39
C LEU A 58 -0.56 8.34 3.40
N TYR A 59 -0.05 7.89 4.54
CA TYR A 59 1.33 7.50 4.74
C TYR A 59 1.41 5.97 4.72
N MET A 60 2.31 5.45 3.89
CA MET A 60 2.65 4.03 3.89
C MET A 60 4.09 3.85 4.33
N VAL A 61 4.27 3.07 5.39
CA VAL A 61 5.55 2.89 6.06
C VAL A 61 5.91 1.42 6.12
N ARG A 62 7.20 1.10 6.07
CA ARG A 62 7.68 -0.25 6.37
C ARG A 62 7.55 -0.49 7.87
N SER A 63 6.74 -1.46 8.28
CA SER A 63 6.44 -1.70 9.70
C SER A 63 7.66 -2.05 10.56
N ARG A 64 8.69 -2.67 9.97
CA ARG A 64 9.92 -3.04 10.70
C ARG A 64 10.89 -1.88 10.95
N THR A 65 11.00 -0.96 10.00
CA THR A 65 12.02 0.10 10.05
C THR A 65 11.43 1.48 10.32
N GLY A 66 10.11 1.64 10.17
CA GLY A 66 9.46 2.95 10.21
C GLY A 66 9.75 3.80 8.99
N PHE A 67 10.42 3.28 7.96
CA PHE A 67 10.71 4.08 6.76
C PHE A 67 9.42 4.36 5.99
N THR A 68 9.08 5.64 5.88
CA THR A 68 8.01 6.08 4.97
C THR A 68 8.45 5.79 3.55
N VAL A 69 7.58 5.11 2.79
CA VAL A 69 7.83 4.76 1.40
C VAL A 69 6.95 5.62 0.50
N TYR A 70 5.67 5.79 0.84
CA TYR A 70 4.73 6.57 0.06
C TYR A 70 4.05 7.62 0.92
N GLU A 71 3.93 8.83 0.38
CA GLU A 71 3.06 9.88 0.89
C GLU A 71 2.07 10.25 -0.21
N ILE A 72 0.79 10.05 0.07
CA ILE A 72 -0.27 10.15 -0.93
C ILE A 72 -1.33 11.10 -0.39
N PRO A 73 -1.20 12.41 -0.64
CA PRO A 73 -2.25 13.38 -0.35
C PRO A 73 -3.47 13.03 -1.19
N PHE A 74 -4.66 13.19 -0.61
CA PHE A 74 -5.92 13.04 -1.33
C PHE A 74 -6.67 14.38 -1.43
N VAL A 75 -7.33 14.58 -2.56
CA VAL A 75 -8.27 15.67 -2.77
C VAL A 75 -9.67 15.09 -3.01
N ARG A 76 -10.67 15.75 -2.43
CA ARG A 76 -12.08 15.45 -2.66
C ARG A 76 -12.58 16.32 -3.81
N GLU A 77 -13.06 15.69 -4.87
CA GLU A 77 -13.67 16.35 -6.02
C GLU A 77 -15.08 15.77 -6.21
N ASN A 78 -16.11 16.52 -5.80
CA ASN A 78 -17.49 16.02 -5.80
C ASN A 78 -17.63 14.74 -4.97
N ASP A 79 -18.15 13.65 -5.57
CA ASP A 79 -18.36 12.36 -4.92
C ASP A 79 -17.15 11.39 -5.01
N VAL A 80 -16.03 11.86 -5.55
CA VAL A 80 -14.81 11.06 -5.73
C VAL A 80 -13.63 11.64 -4.96
N VAL A 81 -12.77 10.75 -4.47
CA VAL A 81 -11.52 11.08 -3.81
C VAL A 81 -10.36 10.56 -4.65
N LYS A 82 -9.36 11.41 -4.89
CA LYS A 82 -8.23 11.12 -5.78
C LYS A 82 -6.90 11.52 -5.14
N PRO A 83 -5.82 10.77 -5.41
CA PRO A 83 -4.48 11.20 -5.07
C PRO A 83 -4.11 12.53 -5.74
N ALA A 84 -3.37 13.38 -5.03
CA ALA A 84 -2.83 14.63 -5.53
C ALA A 84 -1.38 14.77 -5.08
N ASN A 85 -0.47 15.05 -6.02
CA ASN A 85 0.95 15.28 -5.74
C ASN A 85 1.60 14.19 -4.85
N ALA A 86 1.23 12.92 -5.09
CA ALA A 86 1.81 11.81 -4.36
C ALA A 86 3.32 11.75 -4.62
N VAL A 87 4.07 11.30 -3.61
CA VAL A 87 5.52 11.16 -3.68
C VAL A 87 5.95 9.81 -3.13
N VAL A 88 7.11 9.34 -3.60
CA VAL A 88 7.74 8.09 -3.16
C VAL A 88 9.15 8.36 -2.67
N ASN A 89 9.60 7.57 -1.68
CA ASN A 89 10.95 7.58 -1.17
C ASN A 89 11.96 7.15 -2.25
N ARG A 90 13.04 7.91 -2.39
CA ARG A 90 14.19 7.61 -3.26
C ARG A 90 15.52 7.67 -2.53
N ASP A 91 15.51 7.59 -1.20
CA ASP A 91 16.73 7.40 -0.43
C ASP A 91 17.17 5.93 -0.52
N PRO A 92 18.27 5.61 -1.24
CA PRO A 92 18.73 4.23 -1.44
C PRO A 92 19.14 3.52 -0.14
N GLN A 93 19.37 4.27 0.95
CA GLN A 93 19.61 3.69 2.27
C GLN A 93 18.34 3.17 2.94
N GLN A 94 17.18 3.70 2.56
CA GLN A 94 15.88 3.38 3.14
C GLN A 94 15.02 2.51 2.21
N TYR A 95 15.05 2.80 0.91
CA TYR A 95 14.23 2.14 -0.10
C TYR A 95 15.04 1.93 -1.39
N LYS A 96 15.14 0.68 -1.83
CA LYS A 96 15.99 0.27 -2.95
C LYS A 96 15.30 0.21 -4.30
N GLU A 97 13.97 0.25 -4.30
CA GLU A 97 13.21 0.24 -5.55
C GLU A 97 13.37 1.59 -6.26
N ASP A 98 13.58 1.51 -7.56
CA ASP A 98 13.85 2.63 -8.47
C ASP A 98 12.89 2.64 -9.67
N ASP A 99 12.02 1.63 -9.80
CA ASP A 99 10.98 1.56 -10.83
C ASP A 99 9.71 2.32 -10.38
N ILE A 100 9.59 3.56 -10.85
CA ILE A 100 8.46 4.44 -10.53
C ILE A 100 7.09 3.89 -10.98
N ALA A 101 7.05 3.14 -12.09
CA ALA A 101 5.81 2.57 -12.60
C ALA A 101 5.36 1.40 -11.72
N TYR A 102 6.33 0.57 -11.31
CA TYR A 102 6.07 -0.50 -10.34
C TYR A 102 5.62 0.05 -9.00
N ASP A 103 6.26 1.10 -8.48
CA ASP A 103 5.86 1.76 -7.23
C ASP A 103 4.43 2.28 -7.27
N ALA A 104 4.04 2.94 -8.36
CA ALA A 104 2.68 3.46 -8.53
C ALA A 104 1.65 2.33 -8.51
N ALA A 105 1.96 1.22 -9.19
CA ALA A 105 1.11 0.04 -9.22
C ALA A 105 1.05 -0.65 -7.84
N LEU A 106 2.17 -0.74 -7.13
CA LEU A 106 2.26 -1.35 -5.80
C LEU A 106 1.48 -0.55 -4.76
N ALA A 107 1.61 0.77 -4.74
CA ALA A 107 0.85 1.64 -3.86
C ALA A 107 -0.67 1.49 -4.11
N ALA A 108 -1.11 1.49 -5.38
CA ALA A 108 -2.51 1.28 -5.73
C ALA A 108 -3.03 -0.10 -5.31
N PHE A 109 -2.23 -1.15 -5.53
CA PHE A 109 -2.55 -2.52 -5.10
C PHE A 109 -2.72 -2.62 -3.58
N ILE A 110 -1.81 -2.02 -2.81
CA ILE A 110 -1.86 -2.02 -1.34
C ILE A 110 -3.17 -1.37 -0.86
N ILE A 111 -3.53 -0.21 -1.40
CA ILE A 111 -4.79 0.47 -1.06
C ILE A 111 -5.98 -0.44 -1.38
N ALA A 112 -6.04 -0.99 -2.59
CA ALA A 112 -7.17 -1.77 -3.05
C ALA A 112 -7.34 -3.08 -2.27
N VAL A 113 -6.27 -3.85 -2.10
CA VAL A 113 -6.36 -5.19 -1.50
C VAL A 113 -6.31 -5.14 0.02
N ILE A 114 -5.41 -4.35 0.61
CA ILE A 114 -5.23 -4.36 2.06
C ILE A 114 -6.26 -3.45 2.74
N MET A 115 -6.44 -2.22 2.24
CA MET A 115 -7.33 -1.25 2.90
C MET A 115 -8.79 -1.44 2.48
N LEU A 116 -9.03 -1.71 1.20
CA LEU A 116 -10.39 -1.84 0.65
C LEU A 116 -10.89 -3.28 0.48
N GLN A 117 -10.03 -4.28 0.69
CA GLN A 117 -10.37 -5.71 0.56
C GLN A 117 -10.93 -6.09 -0.81
N ARG A 118 -10.48 -5.39 -1.86
CA ARG A 118 -10.80 -5.71 -3.26
C ARG A 118 -9.92 -6.86 -3.75
N ASP A 119 -10.38 -7.52 -4.80
CA ASP A 119 -9.61 -8.55 -5.48
C ASP A 119 -8.89 -7.93 -6.67
N GLU A 120 -7.60 -7.62 -6.50
CA GLU A 120 -6.74 -7.02 -7.52
C GLU A 120 -5.52 -7.91 -7.72
N ALA A 121 -4.97 -7.93 -8.94
CA ALA A 121 -3.77 -8.68 -9.24
C ALA A 121 -2.53 -8.00 -8.65
N PHE A 122 -1.62 -8.78 -8.05
CA PHE A 122 -0.34 -8.26 -7.57
C PHE A 122 0.47 -7.69 -8.74
N PRO A 123 0.96 -6.43 -8.65
CA PRO A 123 1.74 -5.83 -9.71
C PRO A 123 3.10 -6.52 -9.79
N LEU A 124 3.57 -6.79 -11.00
CA LEU A 124 4.82 -7.50 -11.21
C LEU A 124 5.87 -6.51 -11.65
N HIS A 125 6.99 -6.51 -10.95
CA HIS A 125 8.15 -5.76 -11.39
C HIS A 125 8.68 -6.38 -12.69
N GLU A 126 9.00 -5.56 -13.70
CA GLU A 126 9.56 -6.03 -14.97
C GLU A 126 10.76 -6.98 -14.81
N ARG A 127 11.63 -6.70 -13.83
CA ARG A 127 12.81 -7.54 -13.52
C ARG A 127 12.41 -8.98 -13.23
N VAL A 128 11.27 -9.14 -12.57
CA VAL A 128 10.70 -10.42 -12.16
C VAL A 128 9.89 -11.07 -13.28
N ALA A 129 9.12 -10.28 -14.05
CA ALA A 129 8.35 -10.78 -15.19
C ALA A 129 9.22 -11.45 -16.27
N LYS A 130 10.50 -11.05 -16.37
CA LYS A 130 11.49 -11.63 -17.29
C LYS A 130 12.21 -12.86 -16.74
N SER A 131 11.99 -13.26 -15.49
CA SER A 131 12.66 -14.42 -14.88
C SER A 131 11.95 -15.76 -15.22
N ASN A 132 12.72 -16.83 -15.38
CA ASN A 132 12.21 -18.17 -15.70
C ASN A 132 12.73 -19.21 -14.69
N PRO A 133 11.87 -19.93 -13.94
CA PRO A 133 10.41 -19.80 -13.92
C PRO A 133 9.95 -18.51 -13.21
N PRO A 134 8.73 -18.02 -13.50
CA PRO A 134 8.20 -16.86 -12.80
C PRO A 134 8.04 -17.20 -11.31
N PRO A 135 8.43 -16.30 -10.39
CA PRO A 135 8.32 -16.57 -8.97
C PRO A 135 6.86 -16.60 -8.52
N LYS A 136 6.60 -17.36 -7.47
CA LYS A 136 5.34 -17.34 -6.74
C LYS A 136 5.40 -16.25 -5.69
N VAL A 137 4.54 -15.24 -5.77
CA VAL A 137 4.36 -14.25 -4.70
C VAL A 137 3.22 -14.75 -3.81
N VAL A 138 3.54 -15.11 -2.57
CA VAL A 138 2.54 -15.44 -1.56
C VAL A 138 2.36 -14.21 -0.67
N LEU A 139 1.24 -13.51 -0.84
CA LEU A 139 0.83 -12.47 0.11
C LEU A 139 -0.12 -13.12 1.10
N MET A 140 0.35 -13.38 2.32
CA MET A 140 -0.54 -13.82 3.40
C MET A 140 -1.30 -12.61 3.93
N ILE A 141 -2.57 -12.51 3.54
CA ILE A 141 -3.48 -11.49 4.03
C ILE A 141 -4.41 -12.16 5.02
N GLN A 142 -4.25 -11.86 6.31
CA GLN A 142 -5.18 -12.38 7.31
C GLN A 142 -6.57 -11.73 7.09
N GLY A 143 -7.56 -12.56 6.77
CA GLY A 143 -8.92 -12.14 6.47
C GLY A 143 -9.75 -11.88 7.74
N ARG A 144 -10.73 -10.97 7.63
CA ARG A 144 -11.55 -10.39 8.73
C ARG A 144 -12.70 -11.28 9.27
N SER A 145 -12.68 -12.60 9.06
CA SER A 145 -13.72 -13.50 9.61
C SER A 145 -13.14 -14.70 10.31
N ALA A 146 -13.40 -14.79 11.63
CA ALA A 146 -13.31 -16.00 12.46
C ALA A 146 -12.22 -17.01 12.01
N GLY A 147 -10.95 -16.70 12.31
CA GLY A 147 -9.86 -17.67 12.17
C GLY A 147 -9.54 -18.14 10.74
N THR A 148 -10.07 -17.51 9.70
CA THR A 148 -9.67 -17.83 8.32
C THR A 148 -8.50 -16.95 7.89
N CYS A 149 -7.28 -17.50 8.00
CA CYS A 149 -6.15 -17.02 7.22
C CYS A 149 -6.49 -17.29 5.75
N VAL A 150 -6.88 -16.26 5.00
CA VAL A 150 -7.14 -16.42 3.56
C VAL A 150 -5.78 -16.34 2.88
N GLU A 151 -5.21 -17.50 2.64
CA GLU A 151 -4.02 -17.62 1.81
C GLU A 151 -4.43 -17.31 0.36
N LYS A 152 -4.34 -16.04 -0.05
CA LYS A 152 -4.53 -15.66 -1.44
C LYS A 152 -3.26 -15.96 -2.20
N TYR A 153 -3.29 -17.07 -2.93
CA TYR A 153 -2.26 -17.43 -3.89
C TYR A 153 -2.48 -16.63 -5.17
N TYR A 154 -1.60 -15.66 -5.42
CA TYR A 154 -1.52 -15.05 -6.74
C TYR A 154 -0.76 -16.03 -7.64
N SER A 155 -1.52 -16.87 -8.34
CA SER A 155 -1.02 -17.78 -9.36
C SER A 155 -1.29 -17.21 -10.74
N TRP A 156 -0.32 -17.39 -11.63
CA TRP A 156 -0.32 -16.86 -12.98
C TRP A 156 -1.41 -17.50 -13.85
N PRO A 157 -2.15 -16.73 -14.67
CA PRO A 157 -2.84 -17.32 -15.80
C PRO A 157 -1.76 -17.89 -16.73
N LYS A 158 -1.80 -19.20 -16.96
CA LYS A 158 -0.98 -19.83 -18.00
C LYS A 158 -1.40 -19.21 -19.34
N LYS A 159 -0.44 -18.61 -20.05
CA LYS A 159 -0.58 -18.40 -21.50
C LYS A 159 -0.60 -19.76 -22.20
#